data_AF-A0A3N5NES9-F1
#
_entry.id   AF-A0A3N5NES9-F1
#
_cell.length_a   1.000
_cell.length_b   1.000
_cell.length_c   1.000
_cell.angle_alpha   90.00
_cell.angle_beta   90.00
_cell.angle_gamma   90.00
#
_symmetry.space_group_name_H-M   'P 1'
#
loop_
_entity.id
_entity.type
_entity.pdbx_description
1 polymer ?
#
loop_
_entity_poly.entity_id
_entity_poly.type
_entity_poly.pdbx_seq_one_letter_code
_entity_poly.pdbx_strand_id
1 'polypeptide(L)' 'NPSEREIREGISGNFCRCTGYQHIVNAIQHAAKRS' A
#
# COMPACT_ATOMS: atom_id res chain seq x y z
N ASN A 1 1.32 8.01 9.38
CA ASN A 1 0.35 8.22 8.30
C ASN A 1 1.09 8.44 6.98
N PRO A 2 1.48 7.36 6.26
CA PRO A 2 2.18 7.47 4.98
C PRO A 2 1.24 7.88 3.84
N SER A 3 1.74 8.69 2.92
CA SER A 3 1.09 9.01 1.66
C SER A 3 1.03 7.79 0.72
N GLU A 4 0.14 7.84 -0.28
CA GLU A 4 0.06 6.78 -1.29
C GLU A 4 1.39 6.54 -2.01
N ARG A 5 2.14 7.62 -2.31
CA ARG A 5 3.44 7.52 -2.98
C ARG A 5 4.44 6.75 -2.12
N GLU A 6 4.54 7.08 -0.83
CA GLU A 6 5.44 6.40 0.11
C GLU A 6 5.08 4.91 0.27
N ILE A 7 3.79 4.59 0.30
CA ILE A 7 3.33 3.18 0.35
C ILE A 7 3.77 2.43 -0.91
N ARG A 8 3.55 3.01 -2.10
CA ARG A 8 3.92 2.39 -3.39
C ARG A 8 5.43 2.19 -3.52
N GLU A 9 6.22 3.17 -3.10
CA GLU A 9 7.69 3.05 -3.05
C GLU A 9 8.10 1.93 -2.08
N GLY A 10 7.51 1.88 -0.89
CA GLY A 10 7.80 0.87 0.13
C GLY A 10 7.40 -0.56 -0.26
N ILE A 11 6.38 -0.74 -1.10
CA ILE A 11 5.97 -2.07 -1.59
C ILE A 11 6.52 -2.41 -2.98
N SER A 12 7.33 -1.55 -3.61
CA SER A 12 7.79 -1.70 -5.00
C SER A 12 8.56 -3.01 -5.27
N GLY A 13 9.18 -3.61 -4.24
CA GLY A 13 9.84 -4.92 -4.32
C GLY A 13 8.91 -6.14 -4.21
N ASN A 14 7.61 -5.95 -4.00
CA ASN A 14 6.66 -7.04 -3.81
C ASN A 14 5.84 -7.24 -5.08
N PHE A 15 6.14 -8.28 -5.86
CA PHE A 15 5.40 -8.57 -7.08
C PHE A 15 3.96 -9.03 -6.77
N CYS A 16 2.98 -8.40 -7.41
CA CYS A 16 1.58 -8.82 -7.38
C CYS A 16 1.02 -8.95 -8.80
N ARG A 17 0.39 -10.08 -9.11
CA ARG A 17 -0.22 -10.36 -10.42
C ARG A 17 -1.73 -10.08 -10.49
N CYS A 18 -2.42 -10.05 -9.36
CA CYS A 18 -3.89 -10.10 -9.35
C CYS A 18 -4.54 -8.75 -9.07
N THR A 19 -4.05 -8.00 -8.08
CA THR A 19 -4.79 -6.87 -7.49
C THR A 19 -4.53 -5.51 -8.14
N GLY A 20 -3.45 -5.41 -8.94
CA GLY A 20 -2.99 -4.11 -9.44
C GLY A 20 -2.54 -3.13 -8.34
N TYR A 21 -2.21 -3.63 -7.15
CA TYR A 21 -1.74 -2.89 -5.96
C TYR A 21 -2.73 -1.95 -5.28
N GLN A 22 -3.82 -1.52 -5.93
CA GLN A 22 -4.72 -0.51 -5.34
C GLN A 22 -5.31 -0.95 -4.01
N HIS A 23 -5.80 -2.20 -3.92
CA HIS A 23 -6.38 -2.71 -2.67
C HIS A 23 -5.35 -2.92 -1.56
N ILE A 24 -4.09 -3.21 -1.90
CA ILE A 24 -2.97 -3.32 -0.94
C ILE A 24 -2.67 -1.94 -0.35
N VAL A 25 -2.57 -0.92 -1.21
CA VAL A 25 -2.36 0.48 -0.79
C VAL A 25 -3.48 0.93 0.15
N ASN A 26 -4.74 0.67 -0.22
CA ASN A 26 -5.89 1.02 0.61
C ASN A 26 -5.85 0.32 1.98
N ALA A 27 -5.47 -0.95 2.02
CA ALA A 27 -5.34 -1.71 3.26
C ALA A 27 -4.26 -1.13 4.19
N ILE A 28 -3.10 -0.75 3.64
CA ILE A 28 -2.01 -0.14 4.41
C ILE A 28 -2.43 1.23 4.96
N GLN A 29 -3.07 2.08 4.15
CA GLN A 29 -3.59 3.37 4.62
C GLN A 29 -4.61 3.18 5.76
N HIS A 30 -5.49 2.19 5.64
CA HIS A 30 -6.46 1.88 6.67
C HIS A 30 -5.81 1.41 7.98
N ALA A 31 -4.81 0.54 7.88
CA ALA A 31 -4.02 0.09 9.03
C ALA A 31 -3.28 1.26 9.70
N ALA A 32 -2.65 2.14 8.92
CA ALA A 32 -1.92 3.31 9.42
C ALA A 32 -2.81 4.40 10.07
N LYS A 33 -4.13 4.35 9.86
CA LYS A 33 -5.12 5.21 10.55
C LYS A 33 -5.61 4.60 11.86
N ARG A 34 -5.38 3.30 12.07
CA ARG A 34 -5.79 2.55 13.28
C ARG A 34 -4.69 2.48 14.33
N SER A 35 -3.49 2.99 14.03
CA SER A 35 -2.30 3.03 14.89
C SER A 35 -2.09 4.40 15.53
#